data_AF-A0A8J1UMG2-F1
#
_entry.id   AF-A0A8J1UMG2-F1
#
_cell.length_a   1.000
_cell.length_b   1.000
_cell.length_c   1.000
_cell.angle_alpha   90.00
_cell.angle_beta   90.00
_cell.angle_gamma   90.00
#
_symmetry.space_group_name_H-M   'P 1'
#
loop_
_entity.id
_entity.type
_entity.pdbx_description
1 polymer ?
#
loop_
_entity_poly.entity_id
_entity_poly.type
_entity_poly.pdbx_seq_one_letter_code
_entity_poly.pdbx_strand_id
1 'polypeptide(L)'
;MTSTVLLKRCVVGLTKSTMPRMMQPQTAAIVNQTFDTRYSYKSCYEKLKVGVQQELLFSQNYIDMEKVNKLMQIRAGHKILTIAGNGTHALSKLLADPEQVIALDVDAPALHMAKLQATGMELLSRNEFCSLIGINRRTVPPNERLKIYEHIRLALEPETAAFWDLSLNYIKDGLLYCGVIDQTVTAFSDSVLPLIHDNSTIQEYLALGNDMNEQIRYHEEIWNSEIWRKEYMIMRNKNMSTVSGPMEDINYGLACLRQYDRVIRHVPNNKNVFLETLLTGDITGKCMAGHLNQCIVIL
;
A
#
# COMPACT_ATOMS: atom_id res chain seq x y z
N MET A 1 -28.43 3.68 -1.03
CA MET A 1 -28.26 3.01 0.28
C MET A 1 -26.85 3.34 0.75
N THR A 2 -26.64 3.64 2.03
CA THR A 2 -25.33 4.02 2.56
C THR A 2 -24.52 2.76 2.89
N SER A 3 -23.53 2.44 2.06
CA SER A 3 -22.53 1.40 2.32
C SER A 3 -21.70 1.77 3.56
N THR A 4 -21.57 0.87 4.54
CA THR A 4 -20.87 1.15 5.82
C THR A 4 -19.57 0.34 5.94
N VAL A 5 -18.47 0.99 6.35
CA VAL A 5 -17.21 0.32 6.71
C VAL A 5 -17.10 0.18 8.23
N LEU A 6 -16.90 -1.05 8.70
CA LEU A 6 -16.65 -1.37 10.11
C LEU A 6 -15.21 -1.87 10.27
N LEU A 7 -14.37 -1.11 10.97
CA LEU A 7 -12.96 -1.44 11.20
C LEU A 7 -12.75 -1.95 12.63
N LYS A 8 -12.30 -3.21 12.77
CA LYS A 8 -12.07 -3.85 14.08
C LYS A 8 -10.65 -4.37 14.20
N ARG A 9 -10.05 -4.19 15.37
CA ARG A 9 -8.75 -4.81 15.69
C ARG A 9 -8.94 -6.30 15.93
N CYS A 10 -8.20 -7.13 15.20
CA CYS A 10 -8.17 -8.57 15.44
C CYS A 10 -6.97 -8.89 16.34
N VAL A 11 -7.22 -9.12 17.62
CA VAL A 11 -6.26 -9.80 18.47
C VAL A 11 -6.50 -11.29 18.25
N VAL A 12 -5.63 -11.95 17.47
CA VAL A 12 -5.57 -13.41 17.47
C VAL A 12 -5.03 -13.84 18.84
N GLY A 13 -5.94 -13.89 19.82
CA GLY A 13 -5.68 -14.46 21.12
C GLY A 13 -5.58 -15.97 20.96
N LEU A 14 -4.37 -16.51 20.90
CA LEU A 14 -4.13 -17.89 21.29
C LEU A 14 -4.32 -17.98 22.80
N THR A 15 -5.56 -18.14 23.26
CA THR A 15 -5.84 -18.46 24.66
C THR A 15 -6.27 -19.93 24.76
N LYS A 16 -5.44 -20.69 25.46
CA LYS A 16 -5.65 -22.12 25.76
C LYS A 16 -6.68 -22.30 26.90
N SER A 17 -7.77 -21.55 26.94
CA SER A 17 -8.82 -21.74 27.95
C SER A 17 -10.00 -20.81 27.71
N THR A 18 -11.02 -21.29 26.99
CA THR A 18 -12.47 -21.18 27.30
C THR A 18 -13.30 -21.55 26.07
N MET A 19 -13.66 -22.83 25.96
CA MET A 19 -14.79 -23.27 25.14
C MET A 19 -15.94 -23.68 26.06
N PRO A 20 -17.12 -23.03 26.00
CA PRO A 20 -18.36 -23.70 26.36
C PRO A 20 -18.76 -24.62 25.22
N ARG A 21 -18.96 -25.90 25.54
CA ARG A 21 -19.50 -26.93 24.63
C ARG A 21 -20.93 -26.56 24.23
N MET A 22 -21.19 -26.44 22.92
CA MET A 22 -22.24 -27.14 22.17
C MET A 22 -22.61 -26.37 20.89
N MET A 23 -22.04 -26.81 19.77
CA MET A 23 -22.72 -27.01 18.48
C MET A 23 -21.65 -27.51 17.49
N GLN A 24 -21.69 -28.79 17.17
CA GLN A 24 -21.15 -29.35 15.92
C GLN A 24 -22.33 -29.49 14.94
N PRO A 25 -22.17 -29.55 13.60
CA PRO A 25 -20.99 -30.06 12.88
C PRO A 25 -20.60 -29.32 11.56
N GLN A 26 -19.45 -29.73 10.99
CA GLN A 26 -19.06 -29.70 9.56
C GLN A 26 -18.02 -28.69 8.99
N THR A 27 -17.43 -27.75 9.73
CA THR A 27 -16.35 -26.89 9.16
C THR A 27 -14.92 -27.20 9.64
N ALA A 28 -14.73 -28.27 10.42
CA ALA A 28 -13.48 -28.52 11.14
C ALA A 28 -12.29 -29.04 10.30
N ALA A 29 -12.44 -29.22 8.98
CA ALA A 29 -11.38 -29.83 8.17
C ALA A 29 -10.33 -28.85 7.61
N ILE A 30 -10.49 -27.53 7.74
CA ILE A 30 -9.56 -26.55 7.13
C ILE A 30 -8.56 -25.95 8.15
N VAL A 31 -8.76 -26.13 9.46
CA VAL A 31 -8.00 -25.37 10.48
C VAL A 31 -6.73 -26.08 11.00
N ASN A 32 -6.48 -27.35 10.62
CA ASN A 32 -5.34 -28.13 11.14
C ASN A 32 -4.21 -28.36 10.13
N GLN A 33 -4.05 -27.52 9.10
CA GLN A 33 -2.73 -27.37 8.49
C GLN A 33 -1.91 -26.42 9.36
N THR A 34 -1.10 -27.02 10.24
CA THR A 34 0.03 -26.35 10.87
C THR A 34 0.90 -25.77 9.76
N PHE A 35 0.74 -24.47 9.48
CA PHE A 35 1.71 -23.72 8.70
C PHE A 35 3.05 -23.84 9.42
N ASP A 36 4.03 -24.42 8.74
CA ASP A 36 5.42 -24.51 9.18
C ASP A 36 5.93 -23.10 9.51
N THR A 37 6.01 -22.78 10.81
CA THR A 37 6.30 -21.43 11.32
C THR A 37 7.78 -21.04 11.24
N ARG A 38 8.57 -21.67 10.35
CA ARG A 38 9.98 -21.33 10.16
C ARG A 38 10.20 -19.88 9.70
N TYR A 39 9.18 -19.22 9.15
CA TYR A 39 9.14 -17.78 8.90
C TYR A 39 7.90 -17.16 9.57
N SER A 40 7.88 -17.12 10.89
CA SER A 40 6.79 -16.40 11.56
C SER A 40 7.03 -14.89 11.44
N TYR A 41 6.08 -14.18 10.83
CA TYR A 41 5.96 -12.72 10.92
C TYR A 41 6.14 -12.22 12.36
N LYS A 42 5.73 -13.04 13.34
CA LYS A 42 5.92 -12.85 14.78
C LYS A 42 7.38 -12.55 15.19
N SER A 43 8.40 -13.11 14.55
CA SER A 43 9.80 -12.78 14.85
C SER A 43 10.21 -11.36 14.46
N CYS A 44 9.71 -10.85 13.33
CA CYS A 44 9.92 -9.44 12.94
C CYS A 44 9.04 -8.52 13.80
N TYR A 45 7.82 -8.97 14.10
CA TYR A 45 6.80 -8.24 14.85
C TYR A 45 7.12 -8.11 16.35
N GLU A 46 7.76 -9.10 16.97
CA GLU A 46 8.17 -9.06 18.38
C GLU A 46 9.43 -8.22 18.61
N LYS A 47 10.32 -8.10 17.62
CA LYS A 47 11.48 -7.20 17.69
C LYS A 47 11.10 -5.71 17.68
N LEU A 48 9.92 -5.37 17.15
CA LEU A 48 9.38 -4.01 17.10
C LEU A 48 8.62 -3.61 18.38
N LYS A 49 8.51 -4.49 19.39
CA LYS A 49 7.50 -4.37 20.46
C LYS A 49 7.94 -3.71 21.78
N VAL A 50 9.09 -3.05 21.86
CA VAL A 50 9.50 -2.39 23.11
C VAL A 50 9.74 -0.90 22.90
N GLY A 51 8.74 -0.08 23.26
CA GLY A 51 8.90 1.37 23.49
C GLY A 51 9.02 2.25 22.25
N VAL A 52 8.92 1.70 21.03
CA VAL A 52 8.97 2.45 19.76
C VAL A 52 7.57 2.45 19.15
N GLN A 53 7.12 3.63 18.73
CA GLN A 53 5.92 3.80 17.90
C GLN A 53 6.04 2.84 16.70
N GLN A 54 5.08 1.93 16.53
CA GLN A 54 5.13 0.98 15.41
C GLN A 54 5.13 1.76 14.10
N GLU A 55 6.26 1.75 13.39
CA GLU A 55 6.40 2.37 12.08
C GLU A 55 5.47 1.68 11.08
N LEU A 56 4.83 2.46 10.21
CA LEU A 56 4.11 1.91 9.07
C LEU A 56 5.14 1.32 8.11
N LEU A 57 5.10 0.01 7.89
CA LEU A 57 6.00 -0.61 6.92
C LEU A 57 5.67 -0.16 5.49
N PHE A 58 4.36 -0.06 5.20
CA PHE A 58 3.80 0.45 3.96
C PHE A 58 2.68 1.43 4.30
N SER A 59 2.53 2.52 3.56
CA SER A 59 1.35 3.41 3.65
C SER A 59 0.16 2.93 2.83
N GLN A 60 0.43 2.14 1.79
CA GLN A 60 -0.55 1.54 0.91
C GLN A 60 -0.11 0.13 0.52
N ASN A 61 -1.07 -0.71 0.15
CA ASN A 61 -0.72 -2.01 -0.41
C ASN A 61 -0.30 -1.86 -1.87
N TYR A 62 0.88 -2.39 -2.20
CA TYR A 62 1.42 -2.46 -3.56
C TYR A 62 0.77 -3.59 -4.38
N ILE A 63 -0.57 -3.57 -4.43
CA ILE A 63 -1.41 -4.61 -5.06
C ILE A 63 -2.45 -3.96 -5.97
N ASP A 64 -2.67 -4.55 -7.14
CA ASP A 64 -3.74 -4.17 -8.06
C ASP A 64 -5.11 -4.65 -7.53
N MET A 65 -5.76 -3.78 -6.77
CA MET A 65 -7.05 -4.08 -6.13
C MET A 65 -8.19 -4.26 -7.12
N GLU A 66 -8.13 -3.69 -8.32
CA GLU A 66 -9.14 -3.90 -9.35
C GLU A 66 -9.13 -5.37 -9.79
N LYS A 67 -7.94 -5.91 -10.07
CA LYS A 67 -7.77 -7.34 -10.36
C LYS A 67 -8.20 -8.22 -9.19
N VAL A 68 -7.82 -7.88 -7.96
CA VAL A 68 -8.24 -8.63 -6.76
C VAL A 68 -9.76 -8.65 -6.64
N ASN A 69 -10.43 -7.51 -6.78
CA ASN A 69 -11.88 -7.41 -6.69
C ASN A 69 -12.58 -8.25 -7.76
N LYS A 70 -12.07 -8.23 -8.99
CA LYS A 70 -12.59 -9.03 -10.11
C LYS A 70 -12.43 -10.53 -9.86
N LEU A 71 -11.27 -10.97 -9.38
CA LEU A 71 -11.01 -12.38 -9.05
C LEU A 71 -11.88 -12.87 -7.90
N MET A 72 -12.10 -12.03 -6.89
CA MET A 72 -12.97 -12.30 -5.75
C MET A 72 -14.46 -12.23 -6.09
N GLN A 73 -14.81 -11.80 -7.32
CA GLN A 73 -16.18 -11.67 -7.81
C GLN A 73 -17.08 -10.86 -6.86
N ILE A 74 -16.57 -9.75 -6.35
CA ILE A 74 -17.29 -8.87 -5.44
C ILE A 74 -18.43 -8.17 -6.19
N ARG A 75 -19.62 -8.11 -5.59
CA ARG A 75 -20.83 -7.54 -6.21
C ARG A 75 -21.60 -6.67 -5.22
N ALA A 76 -22.51 -5.87 -5.75
CA ALA A 76 -23.39 -5.02 -4.98
C ALA A 76 -24.22 -5.84 -3.97
N GLY A 77 -24.42 -5.27 -2.79
CA GLY A 77 -25.17 -5.90 -1.69
C GLY A 77 -24.42 -7.02 -0.94
N HIS A 78 -23.17 -7.32 -1.28
CA HIS A 78 -22.37 -8.28 -0.52
C HIS A 78 -21.99 -7.75 0.88
N LYS A 79 -21.87 -8.65 1.87
CA LYS A 79 -21.17 -8.39 3.13
C LYS A 79 -19.76 -8.96 3.04
N ILE A 80 -18.75 -8.12 3.20
CA ILE A 80 -17.37 -8.47 2.89
C ILE A 80 -16.53 -8.43 4.16
N LEU A 81 -15.84 -9.53 4.46
CA LEU A 81 -14.78 -9.57 5.47
C LEU A 81 -13.42 -9.52 4.77
N THR A 82 -12.55 -8.59 5.16
CA THR A 82 -11.23 -8.40 4.53
C THR A 82 -10.18 -8.01 5.55
N ILE A 83 -8.90 -8.12 5.18
CA ILE A 83 -7.85 -7.41 5.91
C ILE A 83 -7.93 -5.90 5.65
N ALA A 84 -7.54 -5.06 6.61
CA ALA A 84 -7.59 -3.61 6.44
C ALA A 84 -6.59 -3.13 5.39
N GLY A 85 -5.33 -3.63 5.47
CA GLY A 85 -4.31 -3.37 4.47
C GLY A 85 -4.06 -1.87 4.27
N ASN A 86 -3.85 -1.15 5.38
CA ASN A 86 -3.69 0.31 5.43
C ASN A 86 -4.85 1.11 4.80
N GLY A 87 -6.04 0.51 4.71
CA GLY A 87 -7.20 1.11 4.06
C GLY A 87 -7.35 0.70 2.59
N THR A 88 -6.25 0.44 1.87
CA THR A 88 -6.29 0.06 0.44
C THR A 88 -7.22 -1.13 0.19
N HIS A 89 -7.10 -2.20 0.99
CA HIS A 89 -7.95 -3.38 0.81
C HIS A 89 -9.41 -3.08 1.14
N ALA A 90 -9.65 -2.51 2.32
CA ALA A 90 -11.01 -2.25 2.82
C ALA A 90 -11.76 -1.27 1.92
N LEU A 91 -11.17 -0.10 1.64
CA LEU A 91 -11.83 0.99 0.91
C LEU A 91 -12.04 0.64 -0.56
N SER A 92 -11.13 -0.11 -1.18
CA SER A 92 -11.32 -0.57 -2.57
C SER A 92 -12.56 -1.47 -2.74
N LYS A 93 -13.09 -2.07 -1.66
CA LYS A 93 -14.29 -2.91 -1.76
C LYS A 93 -15.57 -2.09 -1.91
N LEU A 94 -15.55 -0.83 -1.46
CA LEU A 94 -16.69 0.08 -1.56
C LEU A 94 -17.07 0.38 -3.01
N LEU A 95 -16.12 0.26 -3.95
CA LEU A 95 -16.33 0.43 -5.39
C LEU A 95 -17.38 -0.53 -5.97
N ALA A 96 -17.63 -1.65 -5.29
CA ALA A 96 -18.61 -2.64 -5.70
C ALA A 96 -20.02 -2.42 -5.12
N ASP A 97 -20.26 -1.32 -4.39
CA ASP A 97 -21.51 -1.03 -3.66
C ASP A 97 -21.97 -2.17 -2.71
N PRO A 98 -21.09 -2.65 -1.81
CA PRO A 98 -21.43 -3.72 -0.88
C PRO A 98 -22.43 -3.25 0.18
N GLU A 99 -23.22 -4.16 0.76
CA GLU A 99 -24.03 -3.82 1.94
C GLU A 99 -23.14 -3.41 3.11
N GLN A 100 -22.00 -4.08 3.28
CA GLN A 100 -21.08 -3.85 4.39
C GLN A 100 -19.66 -4.31 4.07
N VAL A 101 -18.67 -3.57 4.57
CA VAL A 101 -17.26 -4.01 4.62
C VAL A 101 -16.82 -4.07 6.07
N ILE A 102 -16.39 -5.25 6.53
CA ILE A 102 -15.75 -5.47 7.82
C ILE A 102 -14.27 -5.68 7.55
N ALA A 103 -13.42 -4.77 8.04
CA ALA A 103 -11.98 -4.93 7.93
C ALA A 103 -11.33 -5.26 9.27
N LEU A 104 -10.44 -6.23 9.23
CA LEU A 104 -9.65 -6.71 10.36
C LEU A 104 -8.17 -6.52 10.09
N ASP A 105 -7.40 -6.14 11.08
CA ASP A 105 -5.95 -6.19 10.97
C ASP A 105 -5.32 -6.57 12.32
N VAL A 106 -4.15 -7.19 12.22
CA VAL A 106 -3.28 -7.42 13.37
C VAL A 106 -2.41 -6.19 13.65
N ASP A 107 -2.19 -5.38 12.61
CA ASP A 107 -1.41 -4.16 12.65
C ASP A 107 -2.27 -2.95 13.06
N ALA A 108 -1.96 -2.38 14.22
CA ALA A 108 -2.70 -1.24 14.75
C ALA A 108 -2.52 0.03 13.87
N PRO A 109 -1.30 0.38 13.42
CA PRO A 109 -1.11 1.46 12.44
C PRO A 109 -1.95 1.32 11.19
N ALA A 110 -2.04 0.10 10.60
CA ALA A 110 -2.87 -0.15 9.43
C ALA A 110 -4.37 0.16 9.65
N LEU A 111 -4.89 -0.14 10.85
CA LEU A 111 -6.27 0.20 11.21
C LEU A 111 -6.46 1.70 11.41
N HIS A 112 -5.51 2.39 12.05
CA HIS A 112 -5.57 3.84 12.21
C HIS A 112 -5.48 4.58 10.87
N MET A 113 -4.70 4.08 9.91
CA MET A 113 -4.67 4.56 8.53
C MET A 113 -6.01 4.36 7.84
N ALA A 114 -6.57 3.15 7.91
CA ALA A 114 -7.86 2.85 7.31
C ALA A 114 -8.99 3.74 7.88
N LYS A 115 -9.00 3.96 9.20
CA LYS A 115 -9.98 4.83 9.88
C LYS A 115 -9.84 6.28 9.45
N LEU A 116 -8.61 6.81 9.43
CA LEU A 116 -8.37 8.19 8.99
C LEU A 116 -8.81 8.41 7.53
N GLN A 117 -8.48 7.47 6.64
CA GLN A 117 -8.90 7.55 5.24
C GLN A 117 -10.43 7.44 5.10
N ALA A 118 -11.08 6.53 5.82
CA ALA A 118 -12.54 6.40 5.80
C ALA A 118 -13.24 7.68 6.29
N THR A 119 -12.80 8.25 7.41
CA THR A 119 -13.33 9.52 7.92
C THR A 119 -13.05 10.68 6.97
N GLY A 120 -11.87 10.72 6.36
CA GLY A 120 -11.53 11.70 5.34
C GLY A 120 -12.45 11.60 4.12
N MET A 121 -12.75 10.39 3.64
CA MET A 121 -13.69 10.17 2.54
C MET A 121 -15.13 10.58 2.90
N GLU A 122 -15.52 10.49 4.17
CA GLU A 122 -16.87 10.88 4.60
C GLU A 122 -17.04 12.40 4.72
N LEU A 123 -15.99 13.11 5.15
CA LEU A 123 -16.11 14.51 5.58
C LEU A 123 -15.44 15.53 4.68
N LEU A 124 -14.45 15.12 3.88
CA LEU A 124 -13.65 16.05 3.08
C LEU A 124 -14.15 16.12 1.64
N SER A 125 -13.98 17.29 1.02
CA SER A 125 -14.05 17.36 -0.43
C SER A 125 -12.95 16.49 -1.07
N ARG A 126 -13.16 16.09 -2.32
CA ARG A 126 -12.18 15.35 -3.11
C ARG A 126 -10.77 15.98 -3.07
N ASN A 127 -10.67 17.31 -3.19
CA ASN A 127 -9.39 18.01 -3.20
C ASN A 127 -8.71 18.01 -1.84
N GLU A 128 -9.47 18.16 -0.76
CA GLU A 128 -8.94 18.08 0.61
C GLU A 128 -8.48 16.66 0.92
N PHE A 129 -9.26 15.64 0.54
CA PHE A 129 -8.86 14.25 0.70
C PHE A 129 -7.59 13.92 -0.07
N CYS A 130 -7.49 14.32 -1.34
CA CYS A 130 -6.27 14.16 -2.16
C CYS A 130 -5.07 14.83 -1.50
N SER A 131 -5.30 15.98 -0.87
CA SER A 131 -4.27 16.70 -0.12
C SER A 131 -3.83 15.95 1.13
N LEU A 132 -4.78 15.47 1.94
CA LEU A 132 -4.52 14.70 3.14
C LEU A 132 -3.66 13.45 2.83
N ILE A 133 -4.04 12.70 1.79
CA ILE A 133 -3.30 11.47 1.43
C ILE A 133 -1.99 11.74 0.69
N GLY A 134 -1.79 12.95 0.16
CA GLY A 134 -0.51 13.38 -0.44
C GLY A 134 -0.41 13.26 -1.96
N ILE A 135 -1.51 13.09 -2.69
CA ILE A 135 -1.46 13.03 -4.18
C ILE A 135 -0.89 14.31 -4.79
N ASN A 136 -1.15 15.45 -4.16
CA ASN A 136 -0.65 16.75 -4.58
C ASN A 136 0.46 17.25 -3.64
N ARG A 137 1.26 16.33 -3.06
CA ARG A 137 2.20 16.68 -1.99
C ARG A 137 3.23 17.75 -2.35
N ARG A 138 3.59 17.82 -3.65
CA ARG A 138 4.55 18.79 -4.20
C ARG A 138 3.95 20.18 -4.40
N THR A 139 2.62 20.29 -4.50
CA THR A 139 1.93 21.57 -4.76
C THR A 139 1.19 22.10 -3.53
N VAL A 140 0.74 21.22 -2.64
CA VAL A 140 0.11 21.59 -1.37
C VAL A 140 1.16 21.59 -0.27
N PRO A 141 1.31 22.69 0.50
CA PRO A 141 2.30 22.77 1.56
C PRO A 141 1.90 21.94 2.79
N PRO A 142 2.87 21.46 3.59
CA PRO A 142 2.60 20.65 4.78
C PRO A 142 1.59 21.23 5.78
N ASN A 143 1.59 22.56 5.97
CA ASN A 143 0.69 23.23 6.91
C ASN A 143 -0.77 23.19 6.46
N GLU A 144 -1.05 23.14 5.16
CA GLU A 144 -2.43 22.99 4.67
C GLU A 144 -2.95 21.58 4.92
N ARG A 145 -2.10 20.54 4.81
CA ARG A 145 -2.47 19.17 5.20
C ARG A 145 -2.78 19.04 6.68
N LEU A 146 -2.04 19.75 7.53
CA LEU A 146 -2.34 19.78 8.97
C LEU A 146 -3.71 20.40 9.27
N LYS A 147 -4.06 21.52 8.63
CA LYS A 147 -5.39 22.13 8.78
C LYS A 147 -6.51 21.18 8.35
N ILE A 148 -6.30 20.43 7.27
CA ILE A 148 -7.26 19.41 6.81
C ILE A 148 -7.41 18.30 7.87
N TYR A 149 -6.31 17.83 8.45
CA TYR A 149 -6.36 16.87 9.54
C TYR A 149 -7.09 17.42 10.77
N GLU A 150 -6.79 18.66 11.19
CA GLU A 150 -7.47 19.33 12.31
C GLU A 150 -8.98 19.38 12.12
N HIS A 151 -9.45 19.59 10.88
CA HIS A 151 -10.88 19.61 10.54
C HIS A 151 -11.58 18.27 10.81
N ILE A 152 -10.93 17.15 10.47
CA ILE A 152 -11.52 15.80 10.64
C ILE A 152 -11.16 15.15 11.99
N ARG A 153 -10.19 15.72 12.72
CA ARG A 153 -9.66 15.13 13.95
C ARG A 153 -10.73 14.81 14.99
N LEU A 154 -11.73 15.68 15.15
CA LEU A 154 -12.81 15.50 16.15
C LEU A 154 -13.80 14.39 15.79
N ALA A 155 -13.85 13.98 14.52
CA ALA A 155 -14.71 12.88 14.06
C ALA A 155 -14.01 11.52 14.16
N LEU A 156 -12.69 11.50 14.40
CA LEU A 156 -11.95 10.26 14.60
C LEU A 156 -12.25 9.66 15.98
N GLU A 157 -12.20 8.34 16.06
CA GLU A 157 -12.18 7.66 17.35
C GLU A 157 -10.97 8.13 18.19
N PRO A 158 -11.11 8.25 19.53
CA PRO A 158 -10.06 8.81 20.39
C PRO A 158 -8.68 8.15 20.22
N GLU A 159 -8.63 6.83 20.09
CA GLU A 159 -7.38 6.09 19.88
C GLU A 159 -6.72 6.40 18.54
N THR A 160 -7.54 6.62 17.49
CA THR A 160 -7.05 6.95 16.16
C THR A 160 -6.56 8.39 16.09
N ALA A 161 -7.30 9.33 16.69
CA ALA A 161 -6.84 10.71 16.83
C ALA A 161 -5.51 10.77 17.60
N ALA A 162 -5.40 10.07 18.73
CA ALA A 162 -4.17 10.03 19.52
C ALA A 162 -2.97 9.48 18.73
N PHE A 163 -3.17 8.44 17.93
CA PHE A 163 -2.12 7.90 17.05
C PHE A 163 -1.62 8.96 16.05
N TRP A 164 -2.53 9.68 15.39
CA TRP A 164 -2.16 10.68 14.38
C TRP A 164 -1.64 11.99 14.96
N ASP A 165 -2.09 12.39 16.16
CA ASP A 165 -1.54 13.52 16.91
C ASP A 165 -0.06 13.30 17.28
N LEU A 166 0.32 12.05 17.53
CA LEU A 166 1.72 11.65 17.73
C LEU A 166 2.49 11.47 16.42
N SER A 167 1.80 11.51 15.27
CA SER A 167 2.35 11.20 13.95
C SER A 167 2.17 12.36 12.95
N LEU A 168 2.09 13.61 13.41
CA LEU A 168 1.79 14.76 12.55
C LEU A 168 2.77 14.94 11.38
N ASN A 169 4.01 14.46 11.50
CA ASN A 169 4.95 14.50 10.38
C ASN A 169 4.49 13.63 9.21
N TYR A 170 3.86 12.48 9.47
CA TYR A 170 3.27 11.65 8.41
C TYR A 170 2.11 12.36 7.70
N ILE A 171 1.33 13.17 8.41
CA ILE A 171 0.30 14.02 7.81
C ILE A 171 0.95 15.12 6.96
N LYS A 172 1.99 15.77 7.48
CA LYS A 172 2.76 16.81 6.77
C LYS A 172 3.38 16.31 5.48
N ASP A 173 3.87 15.08 5.45
CA ASP A 173 4.55 14.51 4.28
C ASP A 173 3.55 13.94 3.25
N GLY A 174 2.30 13.72 3.68
CA GLY A 174 1.26 13.05 2.93
C GLY A 174 1.23 11.57 3.28
N LEU A 175 0.03 11.06 3.60
CA LEU A 175 -0.13 9.71 4.15
C LEU A 175 0.47 8.61 3.27
N LEU A 176 0.43 8.75 1.94
CA LEU A 176 0.97 7.75 1.01
C LEU A 176 2.51 7.70 0.95
N TYR A 177 3.20 8.49 1.77
CA TYR A 177 4.67 8.54 1.82
C TYR A 177 5.22 8.26 3.22
N CYS A 178 4.37 7.92 4.19
CA CYS A 178 4.81 7.72 5.56
C CYS A 178 5.43 6.33 5.81
N GLY A 179 5.22 5.37 4.90
CA GLY A 179 5.73 4.02 5.08
C GLY A 179 7.22 3.92 4.81
N VAL A 180 7.92 3.04 5.54
CA VAL A 180 9.37 2.81 5.36
C VAL A 180 9.72 2.45 3.91
N ILE A 181 8.88 1.64 3.26
CA ILE A 181 9.06 1.28 1.85
C ILE A 181 8.79 2.47 0.93
N ASP A 182 7.80 3.31 1.24
CA ASP A 182 7.47 4.49 0.42
C ASP A 182 8.57 5.55 0.47
N GLN A 183 9.17 5.74 1.65
CA GLN A 183 10.34 6.60 1.83
C GLN A 183 11.55 6.05 1.09
N THR A 184 11.75 4.72 1.10
CA THR A 184 12.81 4.06 0.34
C THR A 184 12.63 4.25 -1.17
N VAL A 185 11.39 4.15 -1.66
CA VAL A 185 11.06 4.39 -3.07
C VAL A 185 11.30 5.85 -3.45
N THR A 186 10.87 6.79 -2.60
CA THR A 186 11.10 8.23 -2.81
C THR A 186 12.60 8.54 -2.85
N ALA A 187 13.37 8.04 -1.89
CA ALA A 187 14.81 8.23 -1.84
C ALA A 187 15.53 7.62 -3.06
N PHE A 188 15.09 6.45 -3.52
CA PHE A 188 15.60 5.86 -4.76
C PHE A 188 15.35 6.78 -5.95
N SER A 189 14.11 7.25 -6.13
CA SER A 189 13.76 8.10 -7.26
C SER A 189 14.49 9.45 -7.23
N ASP A 190 14.69 10.04 -6.06
CA ASP A 190 15.29 11.36 -5.94
C ASP A 190 16.83 11.33 -5.99
N SER A 191 17.45 10.25 -5.50
CA SER A 191 18.92 10.21 -5.29
C SER A 191 19.67 9.18 -6.12
N VAL A 192 19.03 8.06 -6.48
CA VAL A 192 19.71 6.95 -7.17
C VAL A 192 19.34 6.91 -8.64
N LEU A 193 18.04 7.00 -8.97
CA LEU A 193 17.56 6.95 -10.34
C LEU A 193 18.21 8.00 -11.26
N PRO A 194 18.46 9.26 -10.84
CA PRO A 194 19.14 10.26 -11.68
C PRO A 194 20.60 9.91 -12.00
N LEU A 195 21.21 8.98 -11.27
CA LEU A 195 22.56 8.47 -11.55
C LEU A 195 22.55 7.35 -12.60
N ILE A 196 21.38 6.75 -12.84
CA ILE A 196 21.19 5.66 -13.81
C ILE A 196 20.67 6.20 -15.14
N HIS A 197 19.63 7.05 -15.06
CA HIS A 197 18.93 7.61 -16.20
C HIS A 197 18.79 9.11 -16.02
N ASP A 198 19.04 9.86 -17.10
CA ASP A 198 18.72 11.28 -17.10
C ASP A 198 17.20 11.51 -17.08
N ASN A 199 16.79 12.72 -16.71
CA ASN A 199 15.38 13.05 -16.60
C ASN A 199 14.64 12.93 -17.94
N SER A 200 15.29 13.22 -19.08
CA SER A 200 14.70 13.02 -20.41
C SER A 200 14.31 11.57 -20.65
N THR A 201 15.21 10.62 -20.35
CA THR A 201 14.98 9.19 -20.49
C THR A 201 13.77 8.74 -19.67
N ILE A 202 13.66 9.23 -18.43
CA ILE A 202 12.55 8.93 -17.54
C ILE A 202 11.23 9.46 -18.09
N GLN A 203 11.20 10.72 -18.54
CA GLN A 203 9.98 11.33 -19.07
C GLN A 203 9.54 10.68 -20.39
N GLU A 204 10.48 10.39 -21.29
CA GLU A 204 10.20 9.65 -22.52
C GLU A 204 9.60 8.28 -22.23
N TYR A 205 10.19 7.54 -21.28
CA TYR A 205 9.70 6.21 -20.92
C TYR A 205 8.30 6.25 -20.31
N LEU A 206 8.01 7.24 -19.44
CA LEU A 206 6.66 7.45 -18.90
C LEU A 206 5.65 7.88 -19.98
N ALA A 207 6.10 8.59 -21.02
CA ALA A 207 5.26 9.11 -22.10
C ALA A 207 4.83 8.03 -23.12
N LEU A 208 5.42 6.84 -23.11
CA LEU A 208 5.09 5.75 -24.06
C LEU A 208 3.63 5.26 -23.93
N GLY A 209 2.97 5.54 -22.81
CA GLY A 209 1.54 5.34 -22.67
C GLY A 209 1.11 3.88 -22.82
N ASN A 210 0.33 3.60 -23.89
CA ASN A 210 -0.19 2.27 -24.22
C ASN A 210 0.58 1.57 -25.36
N ASP A 211 1.63 2.19 -25.92
CA ASP A 211 2.39 1.59 -27.02
C ASP A 211 3.35 0.53 -26.49
N MET A 212 2.87 -0.73 -26.45
CA MET A 212 3.66 -1.85 -25.93
C MET A 212 4.88 -2.17 -26.79
N ASN A 213 4.81 -1.96 -28.11
CA ASN A 213 5.93 -2.27 -28.99
C ASN A 213 7.06 -1.27 -28.75
N GLU A 214 6.71 0.01 -28.69
CA GLU A 214 7.67 1.06 -28.39
C GLU A 214 8.20 0.97 -26.96
N GLN A 215 7.36 0.61 -25.99
CA GLN A 215 7.78 0.34 -24.61
C GLN A 215 8.81 -0.79 -24.53
N ILE A 216 8.60 -1.89 -25.25
CA ILE A 216 9.56 -3.01 -25.29
C ILE A 216 10.85 -2.57 -25.97
N ARG A 217 10.77 -1.89 -27.12
CA ARG A 217 11.94 -1.37 -27.85
C ARG A 217 12.76 -0.42 -26.97
N TYR A 218 12.12 0.59 -26.41
CA TYR A 218 12.75 1.57 -25.52
C TYR A 218 13.37 0.88 -24.30
N HIS A 219 12.67 -0.11 -23.74
CA HIS A 219 13.20 -0.88 -22.63
C HIS A 219 14.48 -1.62 -23.00
N GLU A 220 14.51 -2.30 -24.15
CA GLU A 220 15.65 -3.10 -24.58
C GLU A 220 16.85 -2.27 -25.05
N GLU A 221 16.59 -1.17 -25.75
CA GLU A 221 17.62 -0.36 -26.40
C GLU A 221 18.17 0.76 -25.52
N ILE A 222 17.35 1.33 -24.63
CA ILE A 222 17.68 2.53 -23.86
C ILE A 222 17.65 2.26 -22.35
N TRP A 223 16.55 1.70 -21.84
CA TRP A 223 16.31 1.57 -20.39
C TRP A 223 17.19 0.50 -19.72
N ASN A 224 17.30 -0.69 -20.32
CA ASN A 224 17.95 -1.85 -19.72
C ASN A 224 19.48 -1.79 -19.82
N SER A 225 20.07 -0.70 -19.31
CA SER A 225 21.50 -0.43 -19.30
C SER A 225 22.25 -1.31 -18.31
N GLU A 226 23.58 -1.40 -18.43
CA GLU A 226 24.39 -2.11 -17.44
C GLU A 226 24.29 -1.50 -16.04
N ILE A 227 24.18 -0.16 -15.95
CA ILE A 227 24.07 0.54 -14.67
C ILE A 227 22.72 0.19 -14.02
N TRP A 228 21.63 0.20 -14.79
CA TRP A 228 20.31 -0.24 -14.33
C TRP A 228 20.35 -1.67 -13.77
N ARG A 229 20.95 -2.61 -14.53
CA ARG A 229 21.08 -4.00 -14.09
C ARG A 229 21.92 -4.11 -12.80
N LYS A 230 23.05 -3.40 -12.71
CA LYS A 230 23.93 -3.43 -11.52
C LYS A 230 23.22 -2.86 -10.29
N GLU A 231 22.48 -1.77 -10.41
CA GLU A 231 21.73 -1.18 -9.29
C GLU A 231 20.66 -2.11 -8.74
N TYR A 232 19.93 -2.83 -9.59
CA TYR A 232 18.98 -3.88 -9.14
C TYR A 232 19.66 -4.97 -8.32
N MET A 233 20.88 -5.33 -8.70
CA MET A 233 21.67 -6.36 -8.01
C MET A 233 22.25 -5.86 -6.69
N ILE A 234 22.59 -4.57 -6.57
CA ILE A 234 23.24 -4.00 -5.38
C ILE A 234 22.20 -3.61 -4.31
N MET A 235 21.22 -2.78 -4.67
CA MET A 235 20.26 -2.22 -3.71
C MET A 235 19.49 -3.30 -2.96
N ARG A 236 19.11 -4.37 -3.66
CA ARG A 236 18.19 -5.38 -3.14
C ARG A 236 18.88 -6.50 -2.37
N ASN A 237 20.21 -6.58 -2.42
CA ASN A 237 21.02 -7.46 -1.56
C ASN A 237 21.41 -6.78 -0.23
N LYS A 238 21.39 -5.45 -0.13
CA LYS A 238 21.78 -4.71 1.10
C LYS A 238 20.61 -4.25 1.98
N ASN A 239 19.44 -3.92 1.41
CA ASN A 239 18.39 -3.18 2.16
C ASN A 239 17.13 -3.98 2.54
N MET A 240 16.97 -5.24 2.12
CA MET A 240 15.75 -6.03 2.39
C MET A 240 15.93 -7.16 3.41
N SER A 241 17.17 -7.48 3.79
CA SER A 241 17.47 -8.44 4.87
C SER A 241 16.98 -7.97 6.25
N THR A 242 16.78 -6.67 6.42
CA THR A 242 16.24 -6.03 7.62
C THR A 242 14.71 -6.08 7.71
N VAL A 243 14.00 -6.00 6.57
CA VAL A 243 12.53 -5.95 6.52
C VAL A 243 11.89 -7.34 6.34
N SER A 244 12.55 -8.22 5.58
CA SER A 244 11.98 -9.50 5.10
C SER A 244 12.40 -10.71 5.93
N GLY A 245 13.36 -10.52 6.84
CA GLY A 245 14.15 -11.61 7.42
C GLY A 245 15.16 -12.20 6.42
N PRO A 246 16.04 -13.12 6.87
CA PRO A 246 16.98 -13.80 5.98
C PRO A 246 16.21 -14.73 5.03
N MET A 247 16.10 -14.33 3.75
CA MET A 247 15.69 -15.24 2.67
C MET A 247 16.93 -16.01 2.20
N GLU A 248 16.92 -17.33 2.36
CA GLU A 248 18.01 -18.20 1.89
C GLU A 248 18.04 -18.24 0.35
N ASP A 249 19.24 -18.07 -0.22
CA ASP A 249 19.69 -18.50 -1.56
C ASP A 249 18.96 -18.04 -2.84
N ILE A 250 18.13 -17.01 -2.80
CA ILE A 250 17.64 -16.36 -4.02
C ILE A 250 18.47 -15.10 -4.26
N ASN A 251 19.13 -14.99 -5.41
CA ASN A 251 19.66 -13.72 -5.90
C ASN A 251 18.48 -12.77 -6.14
N TYR A 252 18.05 -12.09 -5.07
CA TYR A 252 16.78 -11.38 -5.00
C TYR A 252 16.77 -10.19 -5.95
N GLY A 253 17.93 -9.53 -6.15
CA GLY A 253 18.10 -8.54 -7.21
C GLY A 253 17.80 -9.10 -8.61
N LEU A 254 18.30 -10.30 -8.92
CA LEU A 254 18.00 -10.98 -10.19
C LEU A 254 16.53 -11.38 -10.31
N ALA A 255 15.91 -11.84 -9.22
CA ALA A 255 14.49 -12.18 -9.20
C ALA A 255 13.61 -10.94 -9.43
N CYS A 256 13.94 -9.81 -8.77
CA CYS A 256 13.27 -8.53 -8.99
C CYS A 256 13.45 -8.04 -10.43
N LEU A 257 14.66 -8.13 -10.99
CA LEU A 257 14.92 -7.70 -12.37
C LEU A 257 14.14 -8.55 -13.37
N ARG A 258 14.08 -9.88 -13.19
CA ARG A 258 13.26 -10.78 -14.03
C ARG A 258 11.77 -10.44 -13.94
N GLN A 259 11.29 -10.14 -12.73
CA GLN A 259 9.89 -9.75 -12.54
C GLN A 259 9.61 -8.39 -13.18
N TYR A 260 10.52 -7.43 -13.06
CA TYR A 260 10.45 -6.13 -13.73
C TYR A 260 10.38 -6.29 -15.25
N ASP A 261 11.32 -7.03 -15.85
CA ASP A 261 11.36 -7.32 -17.28
C ASP A 261 10.06 -7.97 -17.77
N ARG A 262 9.50 -8.89 -16.97
CA ARG A 262 8.22 -9.53 -17.28
C ARG A 262 7.08 -8.51 -17.26
N VAL A 263 7.00 -7.65 -16.25
CA VAL A 263 5.91 -6.68 -16.11
C VAL A 263 5.94 -5.67 -17.25
N ILE A 264 7.11 -5.12 -17.58
CA ILE A 264 7.26 -4.14 -18.68
C ILE A 264 6.83 -4.72 -20.03
N ARG A 265 6.91 -6.03 -20.26
CA ARG A 265 6.47 -6.64 -21.52
C ARG A 265 4.95 -6.87 -21.61
N HIS A 266 4.21 -6.72 -20.51
CA HIS A 266 2.78 -7.11 -20.46
C HIS A 266 1.86 -6.05 -19.85
N VAL A 267 2.42 -5.04 -19.20
CA VAL A 267 1.66 -3.98 -18.54
C VAL A 267 2.08 -2.64 -19.13
N PRO A 268 1.15 -1.91 -19.78
CA PRO A 268 1.41 -0.55 -20.25
C PRO A 268 1.88 0.37 -19.12
N ASN A 269 2.84 1.24 -19.41
CA ASN A 269 3.41 2.17 -18.42
C ASN A 269 2.33 3.05 -17.78
N ASN A 270 1.36 3.55 -18.56
CA ASN A 270 0.24 4.35 -18.05
C ASN A 270 -0.81 3.57 -17.23
N LYS A 271 -0.64 2.26 -17.06
CA LYS A 271 -1.43 1.40 -16.17
C LYS A 271 -0.60 0.86 -15.01
N ASN A 272 0.69 1.21 -14.94
CA ASN A 272 1.61 0.74 -13.92
C ASN A 272 1.92 1.86 -12.91
N VAL A 273 1.03 1.97 -11.93
CA VAL A 273 1.05 3.01 -10.89
C VAL A 273 2.32 2.95 -10.06
N PHE A 274 2.76 1.72 -9.75
CA PHE A 274 3.97 1.51 -8.98
C PHE A 274 5.22 1.89 -9.76
N LEU A 275 5.19 1.75 -11.09
CA LEU A 275 6.25 2.24 -11.95
C LEU A 275 6.28 3.77 -11.94
N GLU A 276 5.14 4.44 -12.09
CA GLU A 276 5.10 5.91 -11.98
C GLU A 276 5.69 6.40 -10.65
N THR A 277 5.26 5.82 -9.52
CA THR A 277 5.77 6.19 -8.20
C THR A 277 7.26 5.88 -8.04
N LEU A 278 7.74 4.76 -8.60
CA LEU A 278 9.15 4.41 -8.58
C LEU A 278 10.01 5.38 -9.38
N LEU A 279 9.51 5.85 -10.53
CA LEU A 279 10.28 6.65 -11.47
C LEU A 279 10.21 8.15 -11.21
N THR A 280 9.16 8.61 -10.54
CA THR A 280 8.97 10.04 -10.21
C THR A 280 9.15 10.34 -8.73
N GLY A 281 9.16 9.30 -7.90
CA GLY A 281 9.10 9.42 -6.45
C GLY A 281 7.76 10.02 -6.01
N ASP A 282 6.75 10.09 -6.87
CA ASP A 282 5.53 10.83 -6.61
C ASP A 282 4.31 10.07 -7.15
N ILE A 283 3.17 10.29 -6.51
CA ILE A 283 1.88 9.74 -6.91
C ILE A 283 1.14 10.89 -7.59
N THR A 284 1.51 11.18 -8.85
CA THR A 284 1.10 12.42 -9.53
C THR A 284 -0.38 12.45 -9.94
N GLY A 285 -1.06 11.32 -9.85
CA GLY A 285 -2.45 11.17 -10.29
C GLY A 285 -2.60 10.81 -11.77
N LYS A 286 -1.52 10.83 -12.57
CA LYS A 286 -1.57 10.50 -14.01
C LYS A 286 -1.77 9.00 -14.26
N CYS A 287 -1.15 8.16 -13.44
CA CYS A 287 -1.41 6.73 -13.38
C CYS A 287 -1.79 6.38 -11.93
N MET A 288 -3.08 6.45 -11.58
CA MET A 288 -3.56 6.05 -10.26
C MET A 288 -3.98 4.59 -10.22
N ALA A 289 -3.72 3.92 -9.09
CA ALA A 289 -4.27 2.60 -8.83
C ALA A 289 -5.78 2.69 -8.97
N GLY A 290 -6.41 1.72 -9.63
CA GLY A 290 -7.85 1.76 -9.92
C GLY A 290 -8.67 2.08 -8.67
N HIS A 291 -8.23 1.63 -7.49
CA HIS A 291 -8.84 1.99 -6.22
C HIS A 291 -8.63 3.44 -5.79
N LEU A 292 -7.46 4.05 -5.95
CA LEU A 292 -7.26 5.48 -5.68
C LEU A 292 -8.02 6.33 -6.70
N ASN A 293 -7.94 5.98 -7.99
CA ASN A 293 -8.65 6.69 -9.05
C ASN A 293 -10.18 6.64 -8.81
N GLN A 294 -10.72 5.47 -8.48
CA GLN A 294 -12.15 5.30 -8.27
C GLN A 294 -12.61 5.79 -6.88
N CYS A 295 -11.81 5.66 -5.82
CA CYS A 295 -12.14 6.29 -4.52
C CYS A 295 -12.16 7.82 -4.64
N ILE A 296 -11.30 8.41 -5.47
CA ILE A 296 -11.27 9.84 -5.78
C ILE A 296 -12.38 10.26 -6.76
N VAL A 297 -12.99 9.32 -7.48
CA VAL A 297 -14.15 9.55 -8.35
C VAL A 297 -15.48 9.39 -7.58
N ILE A 298 -15.48 8.63 -6.48
CA ILE A 298 -16.63 8.47 -5.58
C ILE A 298 -16.80 9.68 -4.64
N LEU A 299 -15.72 10.42 -4.36
CA LEU A 299 -15.73 11.73 -3.69
C LEU A 299 -15.99 12.87 -4.67
#